data_AF-A0A2E3RFN4-F1
#
_entry.id   AF-A0A2E3RFN4-F1
#
_cell.length_a   1.000
_cell.length_b   1.000
_cell.length_c   1.000
_cell.angle_alpha   90.00
_cell.angle_beta   90.00
_cell.angle_gamma   90.00
#
_symmetry.space_group_name_H-M   'P 1'
#
loop_
_entity.id
_entity.type
_entity.pdbx_description
1 polymer ?
#
loop_
_entity_poly.entity_id
_entity_poly.type
_entity_poly.pdbx_seq_one_letter_code
_entity_poly.pdbx_strand_id
1 'polypeptide(L)'
;MPKEDLETGSVRPWGGYLLLVFIWTLTVPLLGAFWVQFVWKENPCPLCLMQRMCMALAGIGVVWILSADGEIDRAAAQLRWSRGFAVAVLAATLGLCISLRQILIHISPDDPGFGTPILGYHLYSWAFGIFIVILLCSGISLLMTEAISLISKALRESLLTRISIWIFGLIILANALVVGFTAAMRLLP
;
A
#
# COMPACT_ATOMS: atom_id res chain seq x y z
N MET A 1 -41.40 8.87 -4.56
CA MET A 1 -40.43 8.57 -3.49
C MET A 1 -39.70 9.87 -3.18
N PRO A 2 -39.77 10.39 -1.94
CA PRO A 2 -39.24 11.70 -1.57
C PRO A 2 -37.70 11.70 -1.61
N LYS A 3 -37.08 12.87 -1.80
CA LYS A 3 -35.63 13.02 -1.91
C LYS A 3 -34.90 13.09 -0.56
N GLU A 4 -35.62 13.14 0.56
CA GLU A 4 -35.06 13.32 1.91
C GLU A 4 -34.48 12.03 2.51
N ASP A 5 -34.93 10.86 2.04
CA ASP A 5 -34.49 9.55 2.52
C ASP A 5 -33.07 9.17 2.01
N LEU A 6 -32.52 9.93 1.06
CA LEU A 6 -31.13 9.76 0.61
C LEU A 6 -30.11 10.53 1.47
N GLU A 7 -30.55 11.50 2.27
CA GLU A 7 -29.66 12.33 3.11
C GLU A 7 -29.47 11.78 4.53
N THR A 8 -30.33 10.86 4.97
CA THR A 8 -30.35 10.29 6.34
C THR A 8 -30.02 8.82 6.42
N GLY A 9 -29.50 8.22 5.35
CA GLY A 9 -28.78 6.96 5.46
C GLY A 9 -27.52 7.22 6.28
N SER A 10 -27.46 6.70 7.51
CA SER A 10 -26.25 6.67 8.33
C SER A 10 -25.09 6.00 7.56
N VAL A 11 -24.42 6.76 6.70
CA VAL A 11 -23.22 6.38 5.99
C VAL A 11 -22.16 6.21 7.04
N ARG A 12 -21.93 4.96 7.45
CA ARG A 12 -20.89 4.60 8.41
C ARG A 12 -19.54 4.98 7.79
N PRO A 13 -18.84 6.01 8.28
CA PRO A 13 -17.66 6.57 7.60
C PRO A 13 -16.44 5.62 7.65
N TRP A 14 -16.57 4.51 8.37
CA TRP A 14 -15.56 3.50 8.63
C TRP A 14 -14.88 2.98 7.37
N GLY A 15 -15.62 2.80 6.27
CA GLY A 15 -15.07 2.29 5.01
C GLY A 15 -13.98 3.18 4.41
N GLY A 16 -14.14 4.49 4.50
CA GLY A 16 -13.12 5.42 4.03
C GLY A 16 -11.92 5.53 4.98
N TYR A 17 -12.14 5.44 6.29
CA TYR A 17 -11.05 5.37 7.26
C TYR A 17 -10.19 4.12 7.07
N LEU A 18 -10.79 2.98 6.69
CA LEU A 18 -10.04 1.77 6.34
C LEU A 18 -9.08 2.01 5.17
N LEU A 19 -9.48 2.75 4.13
CA LEU A 19 -8.60 3.09 3.01
C LEU A 19 -7.43 4.00 3.42
N LEU A 20 -7.68 4.95 4.33
CA LEU A 20 -6.62 5.80 4.87
C LEU A 20 -5.62 4.98 5.68
N VAL A 21 -6.11 4.12 6.59
CA VAL A 21 -5.27 3.19 7.35
C VAL A 21 -4.46 2.31 6.40
N PHE A 22 -5.07 1.83 5.32
CA PHE A 22 -4.41 1.03 4.31
C PHE A 22 -3.24 1.77 3.64
N ILE A 23 -3.48 3.00 3.16
CA ILE A 23 -2.42 3.82 2.55
C ILE A 23 -1.31 4.09 3.56
N TRP A 24 -1.64 4.45 4.79
CA TRP A 24 -0.63 4.72 5.82
C TRP A 24 0.18 3.48 6.18
N THR A 25 -0.44 2.30 6.20
CA THR A 25 0.23 1.00 6.40
C THR A 25 1.27 0.72 5.32
N LEU A 26 1.06 1.20 4.08
CA LEU A 26 2.05 1.10 3.00
C LEU A 26 3.07 2.26 3.02
N THR A 27 2.64 3.44 3.45
CA THR A 27 3.46 4.66 3.44
C THR A 27 4.57 4.62 4.48
N VAL A 28 4.26 4.18 5.71
CA VAL A 28 5.21 4.16 6.83
C VAL A 28 6.43 3.27 6.54
N PRO A 29 6.28 2.02 6.05
CA PRO A 29 7.42 1.17 5.71
C PRO A 29 8.26 1.74 4.56
N LEU A 30 7.65 2.36 3.55
CA LEU A 30 8.38 3.00 2.45
C LEU A 30 9.21 4.19 2.93
N LEU A 31 8.68 5.00 3.85
CA LEU A 31 9.43 6.08 4.50
C LEU A 31 10.57 5.53 5.36
N GLY A 32 10.31 4.50 6.17
CA GLY A 32 11.36 3.84 6.97
C GLY A 32 12.46 3.26 6.10
N ALA A 33 12.12 2.72 4.94
CA ALA A 33 13.09 2.17 3.99
C ALA A 33 13.97 3.27 3.35
N PHE A 34 13.44 4.47 3.15
CA PHE A 34 14.24 5.64 2.75
C PHE A 34 15.14 6.15 3.87
N TRP A 35 14.64 6.13 5.11
CA TRP A 35 15.43 6.50 6.27
C TRP A 35 16.69 5.63 6.39
N VAL A 36 16.53 4.31 6.32
CA VAL A 36 17.66 3.35 6.33
C VAL A 36 18.64 3.62 5.19
N GLN A 37 18.12 3.87 3.99
CA GLN A 37 18.94 4.08 2.81
C GLN A 37 19.78 5.37 2.87
N PHE A 38 19.22 6.48 3.34
CA PHE A 38 19.92 7.77 3.37
C PHE A 38 20.69 8.02 4.65
N VAL A 39 20.17 7.58 5.80
CA VAL A 39 20.78 7.83 7.12
C VAL A 39 21.83 6.77 7.44
N TRP A 40 21.50 5.49 7.28
CA TRP A 40 22.45 4.39 7.55
C TRP A 40 23.32 4.04 6.35
N LYS A 41 23.07 4.65 5.18
CA LYS A 41 23.85 4.46 3.94
C LYS A 41 23.96 2.98 3.53
N GLU A 42 22.99 2.17 3.93
CA GLU A 42 22.91 0.77 3.54
C GLU A 42 22.28 0.66 2.15
N ASN A 43 22.97 -0.03 1.25
CA ASN A 43 22.46 -0.26 -0.10
C ASN A 43 21.28 -1.24 -0.06
N PRO A 44 20.14 -0.94 -0.71
CA PRO A 44 19.01 -1.84 -0.73
C PRO A 44 19.34 -3.13 -1.50
N CYS A 45 18.95 -4.28 -0.94
CA CYS A 45 19.05 -5.56 -1.63
C CYS A 45 18.07 -5.63 -2.82
N PRO A 46 18.38 -6.42 -3.88
CA PRO A 46 17.47 -6.56 -5.02
C PRO A 46 16.06 -7.06 -4.65
N LEU A 47 15.95 -8.00 -3.69
CA LEU A 47 14.65 -8.51 -3.22
C LEU A 47 13.86 -7.45 -2.45
N CYS A 48 14.55 -6.66 -1.62
CA CYS A 48 13.98 -5.54 -0.86
C CYS A 48 13.35 -4.51 -1.81
N LEU A 49 13.98 -4.31 -2.97
CA LEU A 49 13.49 -3.41 -4.00
C LEU A 49 12.20 -3.92 -4.65
N MET A 50 12.13 -5.21 -4.94
CA MET A 50 10.91 -5.82 -5.46
C MET A 50 9.76 -5.72 -4.44
N GLN A 51 10.03 -5.89 -3.14
CA GLN A 51 9.02 -5.68 -2.10
C GLN A 51 8.48 -4.25 -2.09
N ARG A 52 9.34 -3.23 -2.24
CA ARG A 52 8.90 -1.82 -2.36
C ARG A 52 8.00 -1.61 -3.59
N MET A 53 8.31 -2.23 -4.72
CA MET A 53 7.47 -2.17 -5.92
C MET A 53 6.11 -2.85 -5.70
N CYS A 54 6.07 -3.99 -5.01
CA CYS A 54 4.82 -4.65 -4.64
C CYS A 54 3.95 -3.76 -3.72
N MET A 55 4.55 -3.09 -2.74
CA MET A 55 3.83 -2.12 -1.88
C MET A 55 3.30 -0.93 -2.69
N ALA A 56 4.10 -0.40 -3.62
CA ALA A 56 3.68 0.67 -4.51
C ALA A 56 2.48 0.25 -5.39
N LEU A 57 2.55 -0.94 -6.00
CA LEU A 57 1.47 -1.49 -6.82
C LEU A 57 0.20 -1.72 -6.00
N ALA A 58 0.33 -2.21 -4.76
CA ALA A 58 -0.81 -2.40 -3.87
C ALA A 58 -1.51 -1.07 -3.53
N GLY A 59 -0.74 -0.02 -3.27
CA GLY A 59 -1.32 1.28 -2.94
C GLY A 59 -1.88 2.02 -4.15
N ILE A 60 -1.39 1.79 -5.37
CA ILE A 60 -1.99 2.35 -6.60
C ILE A 60 -3.47 1.92 -6.73
N GLY A 61 -3.79 0.67 -6.39
CA GLY A 61 -5.16 0.17 -6.38
C GLY A 61 -6.08 0.98 -5.44
N VAL A 62 -5.58 1.32 -4.24
CA VAL A 62 -6.34 2.10 -3.25
C VAL A 62 -6.41 3.58 -3.60
N VAL A 63 -5.33 4.16 -4.12
CA VAL A 63 -5.35 5.54 -4.64
C VAL A 63 -6.38 5.67 -5.76
N TRP A 64 -6.47 4.69 -6.66
CA TRP A 64 -7.47 4.72 -7.72
C TRP A 64 -8.90 4.75 -7.19
N ILE A 65 -9.19 4.00 -6.12
CA ILE A 65 -10.49 4.05 -5.42
C ILE A 65 -10.72 5.45 -4.84
N LEU A 66 -9.73 6.02 -4.16
CA LEU A 66 -9.84 7.35 -3.53
C LEU A 66 -9.87 8.51 -4.52
N SER A 67 -9.43 8.34 -5.78
CA SER A 67 -9.43 9.38 -6.82
C SER A 67 -10.67 9.38 -7.72
N ALA A 68 -11.62 8.46 -7.49
CA ALA A 68 -12.91 8.37 -8.18
C ALA A 68 -13.88 9.56 -7.93
N ASP A 69 -13.66 10.71 -8.57
CA ASP A 69 -14.53 11.88 -8.39
C ASP A 69 -15.84 11.76 -9.19
N GLY A 70 -16.97 11.99 -8.52
CA GLY A 70 -18.26 12.24 -9.19
C GLY A 70 -18.95 11.02 -9.79
N GLU A 71 -18.67 9.81 -9.32
CA GLU A 71 -19.31 8.60 -9.85
C GLU A 71 -20.78 8.50 -9.41
N ILE A 72 -21.69 8.87 -10.32
CA ILE A 72 -23.15 8.83 -10.11
C ILE A 72 -23.67 7.39 -10.19
N ASP A 73 -22.95 6.51 -10.91
CA ASP A 73 -23.34 5.12 -11.12
C ASP A 73 -22.72 4.18 -10.06
N ARG A 74 -23.59 3.55 -9.27
CA ARG A 74 -23.22 2.57 -8.24
C ARG A 74 -22.52 1.34 -8.82
N ALA A 75 -22.89 0.90 -10.03
CA ALA A 75 -22.27 -0.26 -10.67
C ALA A 75 -20.81 0.02 -11.03
N ALA A 76 -20.52 1.22 -11.55
CA ALA A 76 -19.16 1.66 -11.85
C ALA A 76 -18.31 1.79 -10.57
N ALA A 77 -18.87 2.36 -9.50
CA ALA A 77 -18.19 2.49 -8.21
C ALA A 77 -17.83 1.11 -7.60
N GLN A 78 -18.77 0.16 -7.63
CA GLN A 78 -18.54 -1.21 -7.15
C GLN A 78 -17.48 -1.94 -7.98
N LEU A 79 -17.49 -1.77 -9.31
CA LEU A 79 -16.48 -2.38 -10.17
C LEU A 79 -15.09 -1.83 -9.87
N ARG A 80 -14.96 -0.51 -9.64
CA ARG A 80 -13.69 0.12 -9.27
C ARG A 80 -13.21 -0.36 -7.91
N TRP A 81 -14.10 -0.47 -6.92
CA TRP A 81 -13.80 -1.02 -5.61
C TRP A 81 -13.18 -2.41 -5.71
N SER A 82 -13.88 -3.33 -6.36
CA SER A 82 -13.42 -4.71 -6.52
C SER A 82 -12.10 -4.79 -7.29
N ARG A 83 -11.94 -4.00 -8.36
CA ARG A 83 -10.69 -3.97 -9.15
C ARG A 83 -9.52 -3.40 -8.37
N GLY A 84 -9.71 -2.31 -7.63
CA GLY A 84 -8.66 -1.68 -6.84
C GLY A 84 -8.12 -2.63 -5.77
N PHE A 85 -9.01 -3.33 -5.06
CA PHE A 85 -8.60 -4.35 -4.08
C PHE A 85 -8.06 -5.63 -4.73
N ALA A 86 -8.55 -6.03 -5.90
CA ALA A 86 -7.96 -7.16 -6.64
C ALA A 86 -6.50 -6.89 -7.00
N VAL A 87 -6.19 -5.67 -7.49
CA VAL A 87 -4.80 -5.23 -7.74
C VAL A 87 -3.98 -5.28 -6.44
N ALA A 88 -4.55 -4.80 -5.34
CA ALA A 88 -3.88 -4.81 -4.04
C ALA A 88 -3.56 -6.24 -3.53
N VAL A 89 -4.52 -7.17 -3.67
CA VAL A 89 -4.36 -8.58 -3.27
C VAL A 89 -3.28 -9.27 -4.12
N LEU A 90 -3.32 -9.09 -5.45
CA LEU A 90 -2.30 -9.67 -6.33
C LEU A 90 -0.90 -9.14 -6.00
N ALA A 91 -0.77 -7.83 -5.84
CA ALA A 91 0.49 -7.19 -5.49
C ALA A 91 1.01 -7.65 -4.12
N ALA A 92 0.13 -7.74 -3.12
CA ALA A 92 0.49 -8.18 -1.78
C ALA A 92 0.87 -9.67 -1.73
N THR A 93 0.20 -10.52 -2.51
CA THR A 93 0.54 -11.95 -2.61
C THR A 93 1.94 -12.14 -3.20
N LEU A 94 2.28 -11.39 -4.26
CA LEU A 94 3.63 -11.41 -4.83
C LEU A 94 4.68 -10.90 -3.82
N GLY A 95 4.39 -9.80 -3.12
CA GLY A 95 5.25 -9.27 -2.07
C GLY A 95 5.46 -10.23 -0.91
N LEU A 96 4.42 -10.95 -0.50
CA LEU A 96 4.45 -11.99 0.51
C LEU A 96 5.39 -13.14 0.10
N CYS A 97 5.27 -13.63 -1.13
CA CYS A 97 6.15 -14.68 -1.65
C CYS A 97 7.62 -14.24 -1.70
N ILE A 98 7.89 -13.00 -2.09
CA ILE A 98 9.27 -12.45 -2.18
C ILE A 98 9.87 -12.27 -0.78
N SER A 99 9.09 -11.73 0.18
CA SER A 99 9.55 -11.58 1.56
C SER A 99 9.74 -12.93 2.25
N LEU A 100 8.84 -13.87 2.04
CA LEU A 100 9.01 -15.25 2.53
C LEU A 100 10.28 -15.90 1.99
N ARG A 101 10.55 -15.76 0.69
CA ARG A 101 11.81 -16.24 0.10
C ARG A 101 13.03 -15.62 0.77
N GLN A 102 12.99 -14.33 1.08
CA GLN A 102 14.10 -13.67 1.76
C GLN A 102 14.30 -14.21 3.18
N ILE A 103 13.22 -14.45 3.92
CA ILE A 103 13.27 -15.08 5.24
C ILE A 103 13.90 -16.48 5.14
N LEU A 104 13.47 -17.29 4.17
CA LEU A 104 13.93 -18.66 3.99
C LEU A 104 15.43 -18.75 3.63
N ILE A 105 15.99 -17.74 2.97
CA ILE A 105 17.43 -17.71 2.65
C ILE A 105 18.26 -17.41 3.90
N HIS A 106 17.74 -16.58 4.81
CA HIS A 106 18.43 -16.14 6.03
C HIS A 106 18.03 -16.94 7.28
N ILE A 107 17.52 -18.16 7.12
CA ILE A 107 17.17 -19.03 8.25
C ILE A 107 18.35 -19.88 8.74
N SER A 108 19.49 -19.83 8.04
CA SER A 108 20.71 -20.55 8.43
C SER A 108 21.25 -20.00 9.76
N PRO A 109 21.65 -20.86 10.72
CA PRO A 109 22.03 -20.45 12.08
C PRO A 109 23.27 -19.54 12.17
N ASP A 110 24.11 -19.54 11.14
CA ASP A 110 25.35 -18.75 11.10
C ASP A 110 25.24 -17.46 10.25
N ASP A 111 24.04 -17.08 9.83
CA ASP A 111 23.83 -15.88 9.01
C ASP A 111 23.40 -14.68 9.89
N PRO A 112 24.18 -13.57 9.91
CA PRO A 112 23.78 -12.35 10.62
C PRO A 112 22.54 -11.66 10.01
N GLY A 113 22.05 -12.12 8.84
CA GLY A 113 20.91 -11.57 8.14
C GLY A 113 21.25 -10.31 7.34
N PHE A 114 20.37 -9.94 6.41
CA PHE A 114 20.58 -8.73 5.59
C PHE A 114 20.03 -7.47 6.27
N GLY A 115 20.91 -6.49 6.46
CA GLY A 115 20.60 -5.15 6.95
C GLY A 115 20.41 -5.08 8.47
N THR A 116 20.47 -3.86 9.00
CA THR A 116 20.35 -3.60 10.44
C THR A 116 18.94 -3.97 10.96
N PRO A 117 18.83 -4.79 12.03
CA PRO A 117 17.54 -5.15 12.59
C PRO A 117 16.90 -3.93 13.26
N ILE A 118 15.62 -3.71 12.99
CA ILE A 118 14.82 -2.66 13.62
C ILE A 118 13.85 -3.33 14.58
N LEU A 119 13.91 -2.97 15.87
CA LEU A 119 13.13 -3.59 16.95
C LEU A 119 13.34 -5.11 17.06
N GLY A 120 14.56 -5.59 16.76
CA GLY A 120 14.91 -7.02 16.85
C GLY A 120 14.52 -7.87 15.64
N TYR A 121 13.86 -7.30 14.62
CA TYR A 121 13.55 -7.99 13.38
C TYR A 121 14.14 -7.26 12.16
N HIS A 122 14.59 -8.02 11.16
CA HIS A 122 15.04 -7.44 9.91
C HIS A 122 13.87 -6.88 9.09
N LEU A 123 14.17 -5.92 8.21
CA LEU A 123 13.19 -5.21 7.38
C LEU A 123 12.30 -6.14 6.54
N TYR A 124 12.83 -7.27 6.09
CA TYR A 124 12.09 -8.24 5.29
C TYR A 124 11.03 -9.02 6.10
N SER A 125 11.25 -9.23 7.40
CA SER A 125 10.26 -9.84 8.30
C SER A 125 9.11 -8.88 8.59
N TRP A 126 9.41 -7.60 8.75
CA TRP A 126 8.40 -6.55 8.82
C TRP A 126 7.57 -6.48 7.54
N ALA A 127 8.23 -6.48 6.38
CA ALA A 127 7.55 -6.47 5.07
C ALA A 127 6.58 -7.66 4.93
N PHE A 128 6.98 -8.86 5.36
CA PHE A 128 6.12 -10.04 5.37
C PHE A 128 4.84 -9.81 6.20
N GLY A 129 4.97 -9.31 7.43
CA GLY A 129 3.83 -8.98 8.28
C GLY A 129 2.90 -7.92 7.67
N ILE A 130 3.47 -6.89 7.05
CA ILE A 130 2.70 -5.84 6.36
C ILE A 130 1.88 -6.42 5.21
N PHE A 131 2.46 -7.31 4.39
CA PHE A 131 1.72 -7.94 3.30
C PHE A 131 0.57 -8.81 3.79
N ILE A 132 0.71 -9.50 4.92
CA ILE A 132 -0.41 -10.24 5.55
C ILE A 132 -1.51 -9.29 5.97
N VAL A 133 -1.18 -8.19 6.67
CA VAL A 133 -2.16 -7.18 7.10
C VAL A 133 -2.90 -6.62 5.89
N ILE A 134 -2.18 -6.31 4.81
CA ILE A 134 -2.76 -5.79 3.57
C ILE A 134 -3.71 -6.79 2.91
N LEU A 135 -3.35 -8.08 2.88
CA LEU A 135 -4.23 -9.14 2.36
C LEU A 135 -5.50 -9.26 3.19
N LEU A 136 -5.40 -9.27 4.52
CA LEU A 136 -6.55 -9.34 5.42
C LEU A 136 -7.44 -8.10 5.29
N CYS A 137 -6.86 -6.90 5.32
CA CYS A 137 -7.60 -5.65 5.10
C CYS A 137 -8.31 -5.63 3.75
N SER A 138 -7.65 -6.10 2.68
CA SER A 138 -8.26 -6.16 1.35
C SER A 138 -9.41 -7.17 1.29
N GLY A 139 -9.23 -8.36 1.89
CA GLY A 139 -10.27 -9.38 1.96
C GLY A 139 -11.49 -8.91 2.73
N ILE A 140 -11.29 -8.31 3.91
CA ILE A 140 -12.38 -7.72 4.71
C ILE A 140 -13.08 -6.60 3.92
N SER A 141 -12.32 -5.74 3.25
CA SER A 141 -12.87 -4.64 2.44
C SER A 141 -13.69 -5.14 1.25
N LEU A 142 -13.32 -6.27 0.64
CA LEU A 142 -14.08 -6.92 -0.42
C LEU A 142 -15.38 -7.57 0.11
N LEU A 143 -15.36 -8.17 1.30
CA LEU A 143 -16.57 -8.71 1.93
C LEU A 143 -17.58 -7.61 2.29
N MET A 144 -17.08 -6.40 2.60
CA MET A 144 -17.89 -5.26 3.01
C MET A 144 -18.31 -4.33 1.85
N THR A 145 -18.18 -4.79 0.60
CA THR A 145 -18.36 -3.96 -0.62
C THR A 145 -19.69 -3.17 -0.66
N GLU A 146 -20.81 -3.75 -0.20
CA GLU A 146 -22.09 -3.04 -0.20
C GLU A 146 -22.14 -1.89 0.83
N ALA A 147 -21.40 -2.01 1.94
CA ALA A 147 -21.34 -1.00 2.99
C ALA A 147 -20.34 0.14 2.70
N ILE A 148 -19.45 -0.02 1.72
CA ILE A 148 -18.32 0.91 1.46
C ILE A 148 -18.43 1.63 0.11
N SER A 149 -19.42 1.30 -0.72
CA SER A 149 -19.73 2.03 -1.97
C SER A 149 -20.13 3.51 -1.78
N LEU A 150 -20.21 3.99 -0.53
CA LEU A 150 -20.46 5.37 -0.15
C LEU A 150 -19.27 5.91 0.62
N ILE A 151 -18.08 6.00 0.00
CA ILE A 151 -17.03 6.88 0.51
C ILE A 151 -17.67 8.27 0.62
N SER A 152 -17.75 8.81 1.84
CA SER A 152 -18.39 10.10 2.03
C SER A 152 -17.63 11.15 1.21
N LYS A 153 -18.37 11.98 0.47
CA LYS A 153 -17.78 13.09 -0.29
C LYS A 153 -16.89 13.95 0.62
N ALA A 154 -17.30 14.14 1.88
CA ALA A 154 -16.54 14.83 2.91
C ALA A 154 -15.17 14.20 3.22
N LEU A 155 -15.07 12.86 3.28
CA LEU A 155 -13.77 12.21 3.51
C LEU A 155 -12.89 12.24 2.25
N ARG A 156 -13.49 12.07 1.07
CA ARG A 156 -12.79 12.17 -0.23
C ARG A 156 -12.17 13.56 -0.41
N GLU A 157 -12.92 14.61 -0.14
CA GLU A 157 -12.46 16.00 -0.21
C GLU A 157 -11.68 16.43 1.03
N SER A 158 -11.55 15.57 2.04
CA SER A 158 -10.79 15.90 3.24
C SER A 158 -9.34 16.18 2.89
N LEU A 159 -8.80 17.20 3.55
CA LEU A 159 -7.40 17.58 3.43
C LEU A 159 -6.48 16.38 3.74
N LEU A 160 -6.87 15.55 4.70
CA LEU A 160 -6.12 14.36 5.10
C LEU A 160 -5.99 13.35 3.95
N THR A 161 -7.08 13.00 3.28
CA THR A 161 -7.07 12.09 2.13
C THR A 161 -6.19 12.64 1.01
N ARG A 162 -6.33 13.93 0.69
CA ARG A 162 -5.54 14.58 -0.36
C ARG A 162 -4.05 14.57 -0.02
N ILE A 163 -3.69 14.92 1.22
CA ILE A 163 -2.31 14.87 1.71
C ILE A 163 -1.76 13.44 1.65
N SER A 164 -2.51 12.44 2.12
CA SER A 164 -2.08 11.04 2.09
C SER A 164 -1.80 10.53 0.67
N ILE A 165 -2.67 10.87 -0.29
CA ILE A 165 -2.46 10.51 -1.70
C ILE A 165 -1.21 11.19 -2.26
N TRP A 166 -1.01 12.49 -2.00
CA TRP A 166 0.17 13.22 -2.46
C TRP A 166 1.47 12.70 -1.86
N ILE A 167 1.49 12.47 -0.55
CA ILE A 167 2.64 11.89 0.16
C ILE A 167 2.98 10.53 -0.43
N PHE A 168 1.99 9.64 -0.55
CA PHE A 168 2.20 8.30 -1.08
C PHE A 168 2.68 8.33 -2.54
N GLY A 169 2.08 9.18 -3.38
CA GLY A 169 2.49 9.37 -4.77
C GLY A 169 3.92 9.89 -4.90
N LEU A 170 4.31 10.87 -4.07
CA LEU A 170 5.68 11.41 -4.06
C LEU A 170 6.70 10.35 -3.63
N ILE A 171 6.36 9.53 -2.63
CA ILE A 171 7.22 8.44 -2.16
C ILE A 171 7.41 7.39 -3.26
N ILE A 172 6.34 7.00 -3.96
CA ILE A 172 6.44 6.08 -5.10
C ILE A 172 7.32 6.67 -6.19
N LEU A 173 7.12 7.94 -6.54
CA LEU A 173 7.90 8.61 -7.58
C LEU A 173 9.39 8.66 -7.19
N ALA A 174 9.69 9.07 -5.96
CA ALA A 174 11.05 9.06 -5.42
C ALA A 174 11.66 7.65 -5.46
N ASN A 175 10.86 6.62 -5.15
CA ASN A 175 11.32 5.23 -5.17
C ASN A 175 11.66 4.80 -6.60
N ALA A 176 10.76 5.06 -7.55
CA ALA A 176 10.97 4.78 -8.97
C ALA A 176 12.21 5.51 -9.53
N LEU A 177 12.44 6.77 -9.15
CA LEU A 177 13.61 7.54 -9.56
C LEU A 177 14.90 6.96 -8.98
N VAL A 178 14.95 6.68 -7.69
CA VAL A 178 16.13 6.10 -7.02
C VAL A 178 16.47 4.73 -7.61
N VAL A 179 15.44 3.92 -7.89
CA VAL A 179 15.61 2.61 -8.54
C VAL A 179 16.10 2.75 -9.97
N GLY A 180 15.44 3.58 -10.76
CA GLY A 180 15.80 3.81 -12.16
C GLY A 180 17.23 4.31 -12.29
N PHE A 181 17.63 5.25 -11.42
CA PHE A 181 19.00 5.75 -11.36
C PHE A 181 20.00 4.66 -10.97
N THR A 182 19.70 3.86 -9.94
CA THR A 182 20.56 2.74 -9.51
C THR A 182 20.70 1.68 -10.60
N ALA A 183 19.62 1.36 -11.30
CA ALA A 183 19.63 0.41 -12.41
C ALA A 183 20.41 0.96 -13.62
N ALA A 184 20.22 2.24 -13.97
CA ALA A 184 20.93 2.89 -15.06
C ALA A 184 22.45 2.94 -14.82
N MET A 185 22.89 3.27 -13.60
CA MET A 185 24.32 3.25 -13.26
C MET A 185 24.94 1.85 -13.32
N ARG A 186 24.18 0.78 -13.07
CA ARG A 186 24.67 -0.61 -13.19
C ARG A 186 24.75 -1.09 -14.64
N LEU A 187 24.05 -0.44 -15.56
CA LEU A 187 24.03 -0.78 -16.99
C LEU A 187 25.06 0.02 -17.79
N LEU A 188 25.61 1.10 -17.23
CA LEU A 188 26.74 1.82 -17.79
C LEU A 188 28.03 1.04 -17.46
N PRO A 189 28.82 0.65 -18.47
CA PRO A 189 30.05 -0.14 -18.30
C PRO A 189 31.17 0.63 -17.60
#